data_AF-A0A968WB06-F1
#
_entry.id   AF-A0A968WB06-F1
#
_cell.length_a   1.000
_cell.length_b   1.000
_cell.length_c   1.000
_cell.angle_alpha   90.00
_cell.angle_beta   90.00
_cell.angle_gamma   90.00
#
_symmetry.space_group_name_H-M   'P 1'
#
loop_
_entity.id
_entity.type
_entity.pdbx_description
1 polymer ?
#
loop_
_entity_poly.entity_id
_entity_poly.type
_entity_poly.pdbx_seq_one_letter_code
_entity_poly.pdbx_strand_id
1 'polypeptide(L)'
;MFKAGVYNTIIHFGKTNPEAQHQPVRTRRWGKKPDDFEYNIEVLSSNLQTTLGLEIFKIKSASQNHIKPKYNLVELKTICYVSVGMVINSNENGYQGTFKTQDLLTDKKTTTNPKRFVLGKDIDKWYLRNIRYLEWGTKRAPYQFRRPTFTELQEIKEKLIAVRTPGALPKVTYDNEGLHFDASSVGFILWYNLKDIINKSITKTAKYKWQSPDGKREEYELISEQFHPKYLLAIMNSAFARDWLVTRRRSAKHIYPDDWKCLPIVSITMKEQIELVRLVDTILTKFQQNKYPLTLNIAQEVAKLQKEIDNRVAALYGL
;
A
#
# COMPACT_ATOMS: atom_id res chain seq x y z
N MET A 1 3.69 13.06 23.41
CA MET A 1 4.12 14.20 22.55
C MET A 1 4.62 13.67 21.22
N PHE A 2 3.94 13.99 20.12
CA PHE A 2 4.38 13.68 18.77
C PHE A 2 5.53 14.64 18.40
N LYS A 3 6.78 14.15 18.38
CA LYS A 3 7.91 14.93 17.82
C LYS A 3 7.80 14.89 16.30
N ALA A 4 7.01 15.79 15.73
CA ALA A 4 7.02 16.04 14.31
C ALA A 4 8.33 16.77 13.96
N GLY A 5 9.36 16.04 13.56
CA GLY A 5 10.48 16.65 12.85
C GLY A 5 9.99 17.11 11.48
N VAL A 6 10.02 18.41 11.20
CA VAL A 6 9.86 18.92 9.84
C VAL A 6 11.21 18.75 9.14
N TYR A 7 11.25 17.91 8.10
CA TYR A 7 12.42 17.85 7.22
C TYR A 7 12.27 18.94 6.17
N ASN A 8 12.97 20.05 6.35
CA ASN A 8 13.02 21.11 5.36
C ASN A 8 14.04 20.72 4.28
N THR A 9 13.62 20.77 3.01
CA THR A 9 14.51 20.66 1.87
C THR A 9 14.73 22.06 1.31
N ILE A 10 15.93 22.61 1.53
CA ILE A 10 16.33 23.89 0.94
C ILE A 10 16.97 23.57 -0.41
N ILE A 11 16.48 24.21 -1.48
CA ILE A 11 16.97 23.98 -2.84
C ILE A 11 17.61 25.26 -3.35
N HIS A 12 18.85 25.14 -3.81
CA HIS A 12 19.60 26.22 -4.44
C HIS A 12 19.68 25.92 -5.93
N PHE A 13 19.19 26.83 -6.77
CA PHE A 13 19.23 26.70 -8.22
C PHE A 13 20.21 27.73 -8.80
N GLY A 14 21.09 27.29 -9.71
CA GLY A 14 21.78 28.19 -10.62
C GLY A 14 20.85 28.62 -11.76
N LYS A 15 20.93 29.88 -12.20
CA LYS A 15 20.20 30.37 -13.39
C LYS A 15 20.89 29.94 -14.69
N THR A 16 21.21 28.67 -14.83
CA THR A 16 21.86 28.09 -16.01
C THR A 16 21.21 26.76 -16.32
N ASN A 17 21.17 26.37 -17.60
CA ASN A 17 20.73 25.03 -17.96
C ASN A 17 21.69 24.00 -17.33
N PRO A 18 21.17 22.87 -16.79
CA PRO A 18 22.03 21.84 -16.26
C PRO A 18 22.84 21.22 -17.41
N GLU A 19 24.16 21.21 -17.26
CA GLU A 19 25.03 20.45 -18.16
C GLU A 19 24.75 18.95 -17.99
N ALA A 20 24.97 18.14 -19.04
CA ALA A 20 24.75 16.69 -18.99
C ALA A 20 25.57 16.00 -17.88
N GLN A 21 26.70 16.61 -17.50
CA GLN A 21 27.62 16.17 -16.46
C GLN A 21 27.37 16.81 -15.08
N HIS A 22 26.33 17.64 -14.92
CA HIS A 22 26.10 18.35 -13.67
C HIS A 22 25.71 17.38 -12.54
N GLN A 23 26.49 17.38 -11.47
CA GLN A 23 26.20 16.65 -10.25
C GLN A 23 25.82 17.65 -9.15
N PRO A 24 24.59 17.56 -8.59
CA PRO A 24 24.17 18.46 -7.52
C PRO A 24 24.92 18.14 -6.23
N VAL A 25 25.29 19.17 -5.47
CA VAL A 25 25.80 18.96 -4.12
C VAL A 25 24.62 18.66 -3.20
N ARG A 26 24.73 17.59 -2.42
CA ARG A 26 23.67 17.12 -1.53
C ARG A 26 24.21 17.07 -0.11
N THR A 27 23.60 17.81 0.80
CA THR A 27 24.02 17.85 2.21
C THR A 27 22.81 17.72 3.12
N ARG A 28 22.93 16.88 4.14
CA ARG A 28 21.99 16.84 5.25
C ARG A 28 22.57 17.66 6.41
N ARG A 29 21.76 18.54 6.98
CA ARG A 29 22.09 19.31 8.19
C ARG A 29 21.10 19.00 9.30
N TRP A 30 21.53 18.97 10.56
CA TRP A 30 20.63 18.73 11.71
C TRP A 30 21.05 19.50 12.96
N GLY A 31 20.07 19.85 13.81
CA GLY A 31 20.38 20.68 14.97
C GLY A 31 19.13 21.12 15.71
N LYS A 32 19.32 21.61 16.94
CA LYS A 32 18.28 22.31 17.71
C LYS A 32 18.45 23.83 17.66
N LYS A 33 19.67 24.32 17.44
CA LYS A 33 20.02 25.75 17.32
C LYS A 33 20.64 26.04 15.95
N PRO A 34 20.64 27.28 15.45
CA PRO A 34 21.22 27.64 14.16
C PRO A 34 22.68 27.17 13.99
N ASP A 35 23.52 27.38 15.00
CA ASP A 35 24.95 27.00 14.95
C ASP A 35 25.15 25.49 14.73
N ASP A 36 24.25 24.66 15.26
CA ASP A 36 24.31 23.21 15.05
C ASP A 36 24.27 22.86 13.56
N PHE A 37 23.55 23.63 12.73
CA PHE A 37 23.45 23.37 11.29
C PHE A 37 24.74 23.68 10.53
N GLU A 38 25.64 24.49 11.09
CA GLU A 38 26.96 24.75 10.49
C GLU A 38 27.95 23.62 10.77
N TYR A 39 27.83 22.96 11.92
CA TYR A 39 28.77 21.91 12.32
C TYR A 39 28.26 20.49 12.00
N ASN A 40 26.95 20.27 12.09
CA ASN A 40 26.34 18.97 11.83
C ASN A 40 25.97 18.86 10.35
N ILE A 41 26.98 18.62 9.51
CA ILE A 41 26.83 18.46 8.07
C ILE A 41 27.23 17.04 7.68
N GLU A 42 26.35 16.36 6.97
CA GLU A 42 26.63 15.08 6.30
C GLU A 42 26.51 15.30 4.79
N VAL A 43 27.63 15.17 4.08
CA VAL A 43 27.61 15.17 2.61
C VAL A 43 27.00 13.85 2.15
N LEU A 44 25.92 13.94 1.37
CA LEU A 44 25.23 12.77 0.83
C LEU A 44 25.84 12.39 -0.51
N SER A 45 25.77 11.10 -0.85
CA SER A 45 26.13 10.63 -2.19
C SER A 45 25.33 11.37 -3.26
N SER A 46 25.97 11.69 -4.37
CA SER A 46 25.32 12.33 -5.52
C SER A 46 25.68 11.62 -6.82
N ASN A 47 24.98 11.96 -7.88
CA ASN A 47 25.19 11.47 -9.24
C ASN A 47 24.69 12.54 -10.22
N LEU A 48 24.79 12.32 -11.52
CA LEU A 48 24.27 13.25 -12.53
C LEU A 48 22.81 13.61 -12.23
N GLN A 49 22.48 14.90 -12.28
CA GLN A 49 21.13 15.40 -11.99
C GLN A 49 20.09 14.71 -12.88
N THR A 50 20.44 14.47 -14.14
CA THR A 50 19.63 13.76 -15.14
C THR A 50 19.39 12.29 -14.76
N THR A 51 20.34 11.65 -14.06
CA THR A 51 20.22 10.27 -13.59
C THR A 51 19.49 10.15 -12.25
N LEU A 52 19.66 11.12 -11.35
CA LEU A 52 19.04 11.09 -10.02
C LEU A 52 17.51 11.25 -10.06
N GLY A 53 16.98 12.07 -10.97
CA GLY A 53 15.55 12.37 -11.01
C GLY A 53 15.01 12.85 -9.65
N LEU A 54 13.95 12.21 -9.14
CA LEU A 54 13.34 12.55 -7.84
C LEU A 54 14.19 12.13 -6.62
N GLU A 55 15.17 11.24 -6.78
CA GLU A 55 16.02 10.78 -5.67
C GLU A 55 16.92 11.89 -5.13
N ILE A 56 17.16 12.96 -5.90
CA ILE A 56 17.92 14.12 -5.47
C ILE A 56 17.39 14.71 -4.15
N PHE A 57 16.08 14.63 -3.92
CA PHE A 57 15.41 15.19 -2.74
C PHE A 57 15.35 14.25 -1.52
N LYS A 58 15.94 13.06 -1.59
CA LYS A 58 15.82 12.04 -0.53
C LYS A 58 17.13 11.82 0.23
N ILE A 59 17.10 11.94 1.56
CA ILE A 59 18.30 11.79 2.41
C ILE A 59 19.02 10.45 2.18
N LYS A 60 18.26 9.36 2.13
CA LYS A 60 18.78 8.06 1.69
C LYS A 60 18.51 7.95 0.20
N SER A 61 19.55 8.00 -0.64
CA SER A 61 19.39 7.51 -2.00
C SER A 61 18.95 6.05 -1.92
N ALA A 62 18.06 5.62 -2.80
CA ALA A 62 17.66 4.22 -2.97
C ALA A 62 18.85 3.25 -3.17
N SER A 63 20.08 3.75 -3.32
CA SER A 63 21.33 3.03 -3.59
C SER A 63 21.96 2.33 -2.37
N GLN A 64 21.33 2.28 -1.19
CA GLN A 64 21.91 1.59 -0.02
C GLN A 64 21.39 0.17 0.24
N ASN A 65 20.33 -0.28 -0.44
CA ASN A 65 19.92 -1.69 -0.40
C ASN A 65 20.01 -2.26 -1.81
N HIS A 66 21.22 -2.68 -2.20
CA HIS A 66 21.37 -3.51 -3.39
C HIS A 66 20.73 -4.88 -3.09
N ILE A 67 19.43 -5.00 -3.38
CA ILE A 67 18.78 -6.30 -3.41
C ILE A 67 19.47 -7.14 -4.50
N LYS A 68 19.85 -8.36 -4.12
CA LYS A 68 20.43 -9.35 -5.02
C LYS A 68 19.49 -10.55 -5.02
N PRO A 69 18.28 -10.40 -5.57
CA PRO A 69 17.29 -11.45 -5.52
C PRO A 69 17.81 -12.66 -6.28
N LYS A 70 17.61 -13.85 -5.72
CA LYS A 70 17.96 -15.11 -6.40
C LYS A 70 17.08 -15.37 -7.63
N TYR A 71 15.88 -14.79 -7.65
CA TYR A 71 14.87 -15.00 -8.68
C TYR A 71 14.45 -13.67 -9.32
N ASN A 72 13.65 -13.75 -10.37
CA ASN A 72 13.14 -12.57 -11.08
C ASN A 72 12.28 -11.69 -10.17
N LEU A 73 12.35 -10.38 -10.39
CA LEU A 73 11.48 -9.40 -9.75
C LEU A 73 10.39 -8.95 -10.71
N VAL A 74 9.18 -8.84 -10.20
CA VAL A 74 8.05 -8.18 -10.86
C VAL A 74 7.53 -7.07 -9.96
N GLU A 75 7.01 -6.00 -10.55
CA GLU A 75 6.41 -4.91 -9.77
C GLU A 75 5.00 -5.29 -9.30
N LEU A 76 4.62 -4.91 -8.08
CA LEU A 76 3.30 -5.22 -7.54
C LEU A 76 2.15 -4.79 -8.47
N LYS A 77 2.30 -3.72 -9.25
CA LYS A 77 1.30 -3.26 -10.22
C LYS A 77 1.01 -4.24 -11.37
N THR A 78 1.92 -5.15 -11.69
CA THR A 78 1.71 -6.19 -12.72
C THR A 78 1.02 -7.42 -12.13
N ILE A 79 1.01 -7.57 -10.80
CA ILE A 79 0.32 -8.65 -10.08
C ILE A 79 -1.07 -8.20 -9.63
N CYS A 80 -1.19 -6.97 -9.13
CA CYS A 80 -2.43 -6.43 -8.57
C CYS A 80 -2.91 -5.16 -9.28
N TYR A 81 -4.22 -5.05 -9.46
CA TYR A 81 -4.87 -3.75 -9.54
C TYR A 81 -4.84 -3.07 -8.16
N VAL A 82 -4.18 -1.91 -8.08
CA VAL A 82 -4.00 -1.15 -6.85
C VAL A 82 -4.84 0.13 -6.89
N SER A 83 -5.80 0.26 -5.96
CA SER A 83 -6.74 1.39 -5.95
C SER A 83 -7.04 1.88 -4.54
N VAL A 84 -7.35 3.18 -4.43
CA VAL A 84 -8.00 3.71 -3.21
C VAL A 84 -9.45 3.22 -3.15
N GLY A 85 -10.01 3.15 -1.94
CA GLY A 85 -11.42 2.83 -1.73
C GLY A 85 -12.39 3.99 -2.05
N MET A 86 -13.67 3.77 -1.75
CA MET A 86 -14.74 4.71 -2.05
C MET A 86 -14.66 6.00 -1.22
N VAL A 87 -15.11 7.12 -1.78
CA VAL A 87 -15.37 8.35 -0.99
C VAL A 87 -16.86 8.45 -0.73
N ILE A 88 -17.28 7.98 0.45
CA ILE A 88 -18.69 7.75 0.83
C ILE A 88 -19.35 8.95 1.54
N ASN A 89 -18.88 10.17 1.30
CA ASN A 89 -19.55 11.39 1.77
C ASN A 89 -20.19 12.13 0.60
N SER A 90 -21.11 13.04 0.88
CA SER A 90 -21.71 13.91 -0.14
C SER A 90 -21.04 15.29 -0.15
N ASN A 91 -19.74 15.37 -0.47
CA ASN A 91 -19.00 16.64 -0.43
C ASN A 91 -18.65 17.21 -1.82
N GLU A 92 -19.32 16.78 -2.90
CA GLU A 92 -19.25 17.40 -4.24
C GLU A 92 -20.65 17.49 -4.87
N ASN A 93 -20.79 18.34 -5.90
CA ASN A 93 -21.96 18.72 -6.71
C ASN A 93 -23.25 17.90 -6.57
N GLY A 94 -24.36 18.61 -6.35
CA GLY A 94 -25.74 18.09 -6.37
C GLY A 94 -26.30 17.73 -4.99
N TYR A 95 -25.45 17.27 -4.06
CA TYR A 95 -25.88 16.81 -2.72
C TYR A 95 -24.94 17.28 -1.59
N GLN A 96 -24.27 18.41 -1.77
CA GLN A 96 -23.23 18.85 -0.84
C GLN A 96 -23.74 18.97 0.60
N GLY A 97 -23.12 18.23 1.53
CA GLY A 97 -23.41 18.27 2.96
C GLY A 97 -24.63 17.46 3.41
N THR A 98 -25.31 16.75 2.52
CA THR A 98 -26.53 15.99 2.86
C THR A 98 -26.30 14.81 3.81
N PHE A 99 -25.09 14.24 3.82
CA PHE A 99 -24.68 13.20 4.77
C PHE A 99 -23.15 13.13 4.92
N LYS A 100 -22.73 12.71 6.10
CA LYS A 100 -21.36 12.34 6.45
C LYS A 100 -21.20 10.83 6.42
N THR A 101 -19.96 10.36 6.39
CA THR A 101 -19.63 8.93 6.43
C THR A 101 -20.33 8.17 7.56
N GLN A 102 -20.42 8.76 8.75
CA GLN A 102 -21.02 8.08 9.91
C GLN A 102 -22.53 7.88 9.78
N ASP A 103 -23.21 8.71 8.99
CA ASP A 103 -24.66 8.60 8.78
C ASP A 103 -25.05 7.36 7.94
N LEU A 104 -24.06 6.73 7.29
CA LEU A 104 -24.22 5.54 6.44
C LEU A 104 -23.76 4.25 7.11
N LEU A 105 -23.27 4.29 8.35
CA LEU A 105 -22.64 3.15 9.00
C LEU A 105 -23.41 2.71 10.25
N THR A 106 -23.62 1.41 10.36
CA THR A 106 -24.19 0.77 11.56
C THR A 106 -23.28 -0.34 12.06
N ASP A 107 -23.33 -0.64 13.36
CA ASP A 107 -22.54 -1.75 13.94
C ASP A 107 -23.20 -3.12 13.68
N LYS A 108 -24.47 -3.14 13.29
CA LYS A 108 -25.24 -4.34 12.98
C LYS A 108 -25.76 -4.30 11.55
N LYS A 109 -25.79 -5.47 10.91
CA LYS A 109 -26.39 -5.65 9.58
C LYS A 109 -27.88 -5.33 9.65
N THR A 110 -28.36 -4.54 8.71
CA THR A 110 -29.80 -4.27 8.53
C THR A 110 -30.17 -4.45 7.06
N THR A 111 -31.45 -4.36 6.73
CA THR A 111 -31.92 -4.37 5.35
C THR A 111 -31.35 -3.21 4.54
N THR A 112 -31.20 -2.03 5.16
CA THR A 112 -30.62 -0.82 4.53
C THR A 112 -29.10 -0.83 4.52
N ASN A 113 -28.46 -1.53 5.48
CA ASN A 113 -27.01 -1.62 5.63
C ASN A 113 -26.55 -3.08 5.46
N PRO A 114 -26.55 -3.63 4.23
CA PRO A 114 -26.24 -5.04 4.03
C PRO A 114 -24.75 -5.34 3.85
N LYS A 115 -23.92 -4.34 3.48
CA LYS A 115 -22.52 -4.55 3.06
C LYS A 115 -21.54 -4.40 4.23
N ARG A 116 -20.67 -5.40 4.46
CA ARG A 116 -19.59 -5.31 5.46
C ARG A 116 -18.59 -4.24 5.02
N PHE A 117 -18.14 -3.39 5.94
CA PHE A 117 -17.38 -2.19 5.63
C PHE A 117 -16.34 -1.85 6.69
N VAL A 118 -15.19 -1.32 6.24
CA VAL A 118 -14.08 -0.90 7.10
C VAL A 118 -13.54 0.47 6.70
N LEU A 119 -13.16 1.27 7.70
CA LEU A 119 -12.29 2.43 7.52
C LEU A 119 -10.84 2.04 7.80
N GLY A 120 -9.87 2.84 7.38
CA GLY A 120 -8.45 2.63 7.65
C GLY A 120 -8.11 2.57 9.14
N LYS A 121 -8.89 3.22 10.02
CA LYS A 121 -8.72 3.10 11.48
C LYS A 121 -9.16 1.74 12.05
N ASP A 122 -9.97 1.00 11.28
CA ASP A 122 -10.48 -0.32 11.66
C ASP A 122 -9.52 -1.44 11.22
N ILE A 123 -8.45 -1.11 10.47
CA ILE A 123 -7.47 -2.07 9.97
C ILE A 123 -6.20 -2.01 10.81
N ASP A 124 -5.66 -3.18 11.14
CA ASP A 124 -4.32 -3.35 11.69
C ASP A 124 -3.51 -4.35 10.88
N LYS A 125 -2.23 -4.50 11.22
CA LYS A 125 -1.39 -5.53 10.63
C LYS A 125 -2.01 -6.92 10.90
N TRP A 126 -2.33 -7.66 9.84
CA TRP A 126 -2.94 -9.01 9.87
C TRP A 126 -4.39 -9.11 10.37
N TYR A 127 -5.02 -8.02 10.83
CA TYR A 127 -6.29 -8.12 11.55
C TYR A 127 -7.21 -6.91 11.31
N LEU A 128 -8.51 -7.15 11.44
CA LEU A 128 -9.56 -6.14 11.41
C LEU A 128 -10.08 -5.89 12.82
N ARG A 129 -9.85 -4.69 13.34
CA ARG A 129 -10.28 -4.27 14.67
C ARG A 129 -11.79 -4.20 14.80
N ASN A 130 -12.45 -3.68 13.76
CA ASN A 130 -13.90 -3.54 13.70
C ASN A 130 -14.40 -3.79 12.29
N ILE A 131 -15.66 -4.17 12.19
CA ILE A 131 -16.39 -4.24 10.93
C ILE A 131 -17.74 -3.56 11.18
N ARG A 132 -18.11 -2.64 10.29
CA ARG A 132 -19.42 -1.98 10.29
C ARG A 132 -20.21 -2.42 9.06
N TYR A 133 -21.44 -1.95 8.96
CA TYR A 133 -22.32 -2.22 7.84
C TYR A 133 -22.69 -0.92 7.14
N LEU A 134 -22.37 -0.87 5.84
CA LEU A 134 -22.58 0.27 4.97
C LEU A 134 -23.97 0.24 4.34
N GLU A 135 -24.64 1.39 4.37
CA GLU A 135 -25.88 1.63 3.64
C GLU A 135 -25.69 1.33 2.15
N TRP A 136 -26.61 0.57 1.54
CA TRP A 136 -26.47 0.16 0.14
C TRP A 136 -27.81 -0.10 -0.52
N GLY A 137 -27.95 0.27 -1.79
CA GLY A 137 -29.19 0.10 -2.55
C GLY A 137 -30.25 1.14 -2.21
N THR A 138 -29.87 2.26 -1.58
CA THR A 138 -30.77 3.37 -1.26
C THR A 138 -30.61 4.50 -2.27
N LYS A 139 -31.48 5.52 -2.18
CA LYS A 139 -31.32 6.76 -2.97
C LYS A 139 -29.97 7.44 -2.73
N ARG A 140 -29.36 7.27 -1.55
CA ARG A 140 -28.09 7.88 -1.16
C ARG A 140 -26.89 7.01 -1.54
N ALA A 141 -26.97 5.70 -1.33
CA ALA A 141 -25.82 4.82 -1.39
C ALA A 141 -26.01 3.69 -2.42
N PRO A 142 -25.10 3.53 -3.41
CA PRO A 142 -23.89 4.32 -3.64
C PRO A 142 -24.08 5.58 -4.51
N TYR A 143 -25.31 5.88 -4.95
CA TYR A 143 -25.58 6.86 -6.01
C TYR A 143 -25.08 8.29 -5.71
N GLN A 144 -25.19 8.75 -4.48
CA GLN A 144 -24.79 10.10 -4.04
C GLN A 144 -23.39 10.14 -3.40
N PHE A 145 -22.63 9.04 -3.48
CA PHE A 145 -21.24 9.06 -3.03
C PHE A 145 -20.43 9.99 -3.92
N ARG A 146 -19.53 10.79 -3.31
CA ARG A 146 -18.65 11.70 -4.05
C ARG A 146 -17.83 10.97 -5.11
N ARG A 147 -17.27 9.82 -4.77
CA ARG A 147 -16.50 8.96 -5.69
C ARG A 147 -16.82 7.50 -5.41
N PRO A 148 -17.91 6.96 -5.97
CA PRO A 148 -18.10 5.52 -5.93
C PRO A 148 -16.96 4.87 -6.71
N THR A 149 -16.49 3.74 -6.21
CA THR A 149 -15.71 2.82 -7.05
C THR A 149 -16.69 1.97 -7.86
N PHE A 150 -16.19 1.22 -8.84
CA PHE A 150 -17.02 0.21 -9.50
C PHE A 150 -17.33 -0.94 -8.53
N THR A 151 -18.50 -1.54 -8.67
CA THR A 151 -19.06 -2.51 -7.72
C THR A 151 -18.20 -3.76 -7.64
N GLU A 152 -17.72 -4.24 -8.78
CA GLU A 152 -16.92 -5.45 -8.92
C GLU A 152 -15.63 -5.37 -8.08
N LEU A 153 -15.05 -4.17 -7.92
CA LEU A 153 -13.89 -3.97 -7.03
C LEU A 153 -14.18 -4.33 -5.58
N GLN A 154 -15.37 -3.96 -5.10
CA GLN A 154 -15.77 -4.12 -3.71
C GLN A 154 -16.31 -5.53 -3.44
N GLU A 155 -16.97 -6.13 -4.44
CA GLU A 155 -17.61 -7.44 -4.34
C GLU A 155 -16.66 -8.62 -4.56
N ILE A 156 -15.45 -8.39 -5.11
CA ILE A 156 -14.40 -9.40 -5.12
C ILE A 156 -14.12 -9.85 -3.69
N LYS A 157 -14.24 -11.16 -3.46
CA LYS A 157 -14.08 -11.77 -2.14
C LYS A 157 -12.66 -11.67 -1.65
N GLU A 158 -11.70 -12.08 -2.48
CA GLU A 158 -10.30 -12.22 -2.09
C GLU A 158 -9.48 -10.99 -2.49
N LYS A 159 -9.02 -10.23 -1.50
CA LYS A 159 -8.19 -9.03 -1.70
C LYS A 159 -7.35 -8.72 -0.48
N LEU A 160 -6.32 -7.89 -0.66
CA LEU A 160 -5.59 -7.29 0.45
C LEU A 160 -6.04 -5.84 0.62
N ILE A 161 -6.05 -5.36 1.87
CA ILE A 161 -6.42 -3.98 2.19
C ILE A 161 -5.35 -3.40 3.12
N ALA A 162 -4.74 -2.29 2.70
CA ALA A 162 -3.74 -1.56 3.47
C ALA A 162 -4.28 -0.23 3.99
N VAL A 163 -3.79 0.20 5.15
CA VAL A 163 -4.06 1.54 5.68
C VAL A 163 -3.29 2.59 4.86
N ARG A 164 -3.96 3.66 4.40
CA ARG A 164 -3.32 4.72 3.62
C ARG A 164 -2.46 5.66 4.47
N THR A 165 -2.75 5.81 5.76
CA THR A 165 -2.00 6.67 6.71
C THR A 165 -1.37 5.87 7.86
N PRO A 166 -0.51 4.89 7.60
CA PRO A 166 -0.06 3.97 8.64
C PRO A 166 1.13 4.51 9.46
N GLY A 167 1.62 5.73 9.15
CA GLY A 167 2.89 6.22 9.68
C GLY A 167 4.05 5.45 9.04
N ALA A 168 5.07 5.06 9.79
CA ALA A 168 6.25 4.38 9.25
C ALA A 168 6.05 2.88 8.97
N LEU A 169 5.06 2.25 9.60
CA LEU A 169 4.88 0.79 9.57
C LEU A 169 3.69 0.42 8.71
N PRO A 170 3.87 -0.17 7.51
CA PRO A 170 2.76 -0.63 6.69
C PRO A 170 1.86 -1.60 7.48
N LYS A 171 0.55 -1.46 7.27
CA LYS A 171 -0.48 -2.29 7.89
C LYS A 171 -1.38 -2.82 6.80
N VAL A 172 -1.25 -4.11 6.51
CA VAL A 172 -2.03 -4.80 5.50
C VAL A 172 -2.78 -5.96 6.15
N THR A 173 -4.03 -6.13 5.77
CA THR A 173 -4.88 -7.25 6.18
C THR A 173 -5.36 -8.02 4.95
N TYR A 174 -5.74 -9.27 5.16
CA TYR A 174 -6.34 -10.14 4.16
C TYR A 174 -7.86 -10.13 4.31
N ASP A 175 -8.55 -10.05 3.18
CA ASP A 175 -10.00 -10.17 3.05
C ASP A 175 -10.32 -11.36 2.14
N ASN A 176 -11.24 -12.21 2.58
CA ASN A 176 -11.87 -13.27 1.77
C ASN A 176 -13.39 -13.26 1.90
N GLU A 177 -13.97 -12.18 2.44
CA GLU A 177 -15.39 -12.06 2.76
C GLU A 177 -16.09 -10.97 1.94
N GLY A 178 -15.39 -10.29 1.03
CA GLY A 178 -15.97 -9.23 0.20
C GLY A 178 -16.18 -7.92 0.96
N LEU A 179 -15.20 -7.54 1.77
CA LEU A 179 -15.23 -6.29 2.54
C LEU A 179 -15.19 -5.07 1.64
N HIS A 180 -16.10 -4.13 1.91
CA HIS A 180 -16.07 -2.81 1.30
C HIS A 180 -15.14 -1.90 2.11
N PHE A 181 -14.44 -0.98 1.45
CA PHE A 181 -13.49 -0.07 2.12
C PHE A 181 -13.49 1.33 1.52
N ASP A 182 -13.12 2.30 2.35
CA ASP A 182 -13.12 3.72 2.00
C ASP A 182 -11.75 4.23 1.52
N ALA A 183 -11.72 5.49 1.14
CA ALA A 183 -10.53 6.18 0.67
C ALA A 183 -9.44 6.38 1.74
N SER A 184 -9.63 5.97 2.99
CA SER A 184 -8.56 5.90 3.99
C SER A 184 -7.77 4.58 3.91
N SER A 185 -8.12 3.71 2.96
CA SER A 185 -7.45 2.45 2.66
C SER A 185 -7.08 2.30 1.19
N VAL A 186 -6.17 1.38 0.90
CA VAL A 186 -5.72 0.97 -0.45
C VAL A 186 -6.04 -0.51 -0.61
N GLY A 187 -6.76 -0.88 -1.67
CA GLY A 187 -7.05 -2.28 -2.01
C GLY A 187 -6.09 -2.81 -3.06
N PHE A 188 -5.80 -4.11 -2.96
CA PHE A 188 -4.97 -4.87 -3.89
C PHE A 188 -5.75 -6.10 -4.33
N ILE A 189 -6.10 -6.13 -5.61
CA ILE A 189 -6.88 -7.21 -6.22
C ILE A 189 -6.00 -7.84 -7.29
N LEU A 190 -5.81 -9.16 -7.24
CA LEU A 190 -5.08 -9.89 -8.28
C LEU A 190 -5.76 -9.70 -9.64
N TRP A 191 -4.97 -9.43 -10.69
CA TRP A 191 -5.54 -9.10 -12.00
C TRP A 191 -6.45 -10.20 -12.57
N TYR A 192 -6.15 -11.47 -12.31
CA TYR A 192 -6.98 -12.61 -12.74
C TYR A 192 -8.38 -12.60 -12.10
N ASN A 193 -8.53 -12.05 -10.88
CA ASN A 193 -9.85 -11.86 -10.24
C ASN A 193 -10.67 -10.75 -10.92
N LEU A 194 -10.03 -9.94 -11.77
CA LEU A 194 -10.66 -8.88 -12.55
C LEU A 194 -10.78 -9.23 -14.03
N LYS A 195 -10.52 -10.49 -14.41
CA LYS A 195 -10.60 -10.94 -15.80
C LYS A 195 -11.98 -10.63 -16.39
N ASP A 196 -11.97 -10.15 -17.63
CA ASP A 196 -13.14 -9.72 -18.41
C ASP A 196 -13.92 -8.52 -17.85
N ILE A 197 -13.49 -7.93 -16.71
CA ILE A 197 -14.12 -6.72 -16.16
C ILE A 197 -13.55 -5.48 -16.85
N ILE A 198 -14.40 -4.82 -17.62
CA ILE A 198 -14.08 -3.60 -18.36
C ILE A 198 -14.66 -2.38 -17.63
N ASN A 199 -13.79 -1.59 -17.02
CA ASN A 199 -14.18 -0.36 -16.32
C ASN A 199 -13.24 0.79 -16.65
N LYS A 200 -13.76 2.03 -16.72
CA LYS A 200 -12.96 3.24 -16.98
C LYS A 200 -11.75 3.39 -16.05
N SER A 201 -11.86 2.99 -14.78
CA SER A 201 -10.76 3.08 -13.81
C SER A 201 -9.67 2.03 -14.08
N ILE A 202 -10.08 0.82 -14.44
CA ILE A 202 -9.19 -0.26 -14.87
C ILE A 202 -8.47 0.11 -16.16
N THR A 203 -9.21 0.57 -17.17
CA THR A 203 -8.73 0.91 -18.51
C THR A 203 -7.72 2.07 -18.51
N LYS A 204 -7.70 2.90 -17.46
CA LYS A 204 -6.63 3.90 -17.25
C LYS A 204 -5.32 3.30 -16.76
N THR A 205 -5.36 2.11 -16.18
CA THR A 205 -4.22 1.41 -15.57
C THR A 205 -3.69 0.32 -16.49
N ALA A 206 -4.58 -0.52 -17.04
CA ALA A 206 -4.24 -1.60 -17.95
C ALA A 206 -5.40 -1.81 -18.94
N LYS A 207 -5.06 -2.01 -20.22
CA LYS A 207 -5.98 -2.26 -21.32
C LYS A 207 -5.72 -3.62 -21.93
N TYR A 208 -6.75 -4.29 -22.44
CA TYR A 208 -6.57 -5.46 -23.29
C TYR A 208 -5.94 -5.06 -24.62
N LYS A 209 -5.36 -6.02 -25.34
CA LYS A 209 -4.77 -5.79 -26.67
C LYS A 209 -5.76 -5.24 -27.68
N TRP A 210 -7.03 -5.65 -27.60
CA TRP A 210 -8.08 -5.22 -28.50
C TRP A 210 -8.65 -3.82 -28.17
N GLN A 211 -8.26 -3.21 -27.05
CA GLN A 211 -8.67 -1.85 -26.67
C GLN A 211 -7.66 -0.82 -27.17
N SER A 212 -8.11 0.37 -27.57
CA SER A 212 -7.21 1.42 -28.09
C SER A 212 -6.73 2.43 -27.01
N PRO A 213 -5.44 2.83 -26.99
CA PRO A 213 -4.34 2.09 -27.61
C PRO A 213 -4.14 0.73 -26.94
N ASP A 214 -3.57 -0.20 -27.69
CA ASP A 214 -3.31 -1.58 -27.28
C ASP A 214 -2.59 -1.64 -25.93
N GLY A 215 -3.02 -2.56 -25.06
CA GLY A 215 -2.41 -2.75 -23.74
C GLY A 215 -1.91 -4.16 -23.48
N LYS A 216 -1.56 -4.40 -22.21
CA LYS A 216 -0.93 -5.63 -21.70
C LYS A 216 -1.75 -6.31 -20.61
N ARG A 217 -3.07 -6.12 -20.61
CA ARG A 217 -3.92 -6.59 -19.51
C ARG A 217 -3.91 -8.12 -19.40
N GLU A 218 -3.89 -8.83 -20.52
CA GLU A 218 -3.79 -10.29 -20.58
C GLU A 218 -2.50 -10.80 -19.93
N GLU A 219 -1.39 -10.08 -20.12
CA GLU A 219 -0.10 -10.41 -19.48
C GLU A 219 -0.19 -10.26 -17.96
N TYR A 220 -0.84 -9.20 -17.46
CA TYR A 220 -1.00 -8.97 -16.02
C TYR A 220 -1.89 -10.03 -15.37
N GLU A 221 -2.92 -10.48 -16.06
CA GLU A 221 -3.76 -11.59 -15.61
C GLU A 221 -2.94 -12.88 -15.46
N LEU A 222 -2.19 -13.27 -16.49
CA LEU A 222 -1.32 -14.45 -16.46
C LEU A 222 -0.20 -14.37 -15.41
N ILE A 223 0.40 -13.20 -15.20
CA ILE A 223 1.38 -12.98 -14.14
C ILE A 223 0.71 -13.18 -12.78
N SER A 224 -0.47 -12.58 -12.57
CA SER A 224 -1.13 -12.60 -11.28
C SER A 224 -1.59 -14.00 -10.82
N GLU A 225 -1.87 -14.92 -11.74
CA GLU A 225 -2.21 -16.32 -11.43
C GLU A 225 -1.06 -17.07 -10.74
N GLN A 226 0.17 -16.57 -10.86
CA GLN A 226 1.35 -17.20 -10.27
C GLN A 226 1.56 -16.84 -8.80
N PHE A 227 0.76 -15.93 -8.22
CA PHE A 227 0.96 -15.41 -6.87
C PHE A 227 -0.19 -15.74 -5.93
N HIS A 228 0.15 -16.30 -4.77
CA HIS A 228 -0.79 -16.50 -3.68
C HIS A 228 -1.00 -15.17 -2.93
N PRO A 229 -2.25 -14.73 -2.65
CA PRO A 229 -2.49 -13.43 -1.99
C PRO A 229 -1.87 -13.34 -0.60
N LYS A 230 -1.86 -14.44 0.16
CA LYS A 230 -1.17 -14.49 1.47
C LYS A 230 0.36 -14.43 1.37
N TYR A 231 0.97 -14.84 0.25
CA TYR A 231 2.40 -14.62 0.00
C TYR A 231 2.69 -13.12 -0.18
N LEU A 232 1.85 -12.42 -0.96
CA LEU A 232 1.93 -10.96 -1.07
C LEU A 232 1.72 -10.29 0.29
N LEU A 233 0.75 -10.75 1.08
CA LEU A 233 0.54 -10.24 2.44
C LEU A 233 1.79 -10.39 3.32
N ALA A 234 2.49 -11.53 3.24
CA ALA A 234 3.73 -11.76 3.97
C ALA A 234 4.80 -10.70 3.61
N ILE A 235 5.03 -10.48 2.32
CA ILE A 235 5.99 -9.49 1.83
C ILE A 235 5.57 -8.08 2.23
N MET A 236 4.32 -7.68 1.98
CA MET A 236 3.84 -6.32 2.20
C MET A 236 3.84 -5.91 3.68
N ASN A 237 3.75 -6.89 4.59
CA ASN A 237 3.85 -6.68 6.03
C ASN A 237 5.27 -6.89 6.60
N SER A 238 6.27 -7.21 5.77
CA SER A 238 7.63 -7.49 6.22
C SER A 238 8.44 -6.21 6.52
N ALA A 239 9.56 -6.39 7.23
CA ALA A 239 10.61 -5.39 7.40
C ALA A 239 11.14 -4.87 6.06
N PHE A 240 11.29 -5.75 5.06
CA PHE A 240 11.71 -5.39 3.72
C PHE A 240 10.77 -4.34 3.09
N ALA A 241 9.45 -4.62 3.06
CA ALA A 241 8.49 -3.68 2.47
C ALA A 241 8.44 -2.37 3.24
N ARG A 242 8.53 -2.39 4.57
CA ARG A 242 8.65 -1.17 5.40
C ARG A 242 9.85 -0.33 4.95
N ASP A 243 11.04 -0.91 4.88
CA ASP A 243 12.26 -0.16 4.59
C ASP A 243 12.31 0.31 3.13
N TRP A 244 11.79 -0.51 2.22
CA TRP A 244 11.62 -0.15 0.81
C TRP A 244 10.65 1.03 0.64
N LEU A 245 9.49 1.01 1.32
CA LEU A 245 8.48 2.07 1.23
C LEU A 245 8.93 3.35 1.90
N VAL A 246 9.60 3.29 3.06
CA VAL A 246 10.08 4.47 3.78
C VAL A 246 11.06 5.30 2.93
N THR A 247 11.88 4.64 2.11
CA THR A 247 12.82 5.32 1.21
C THR A 247 12.18 5.84 -0.08
N ARG A 248 10.97 5.37 -0.43
CA ARG A 248 10.37 5.67 -1.74
C ARG A 248 9.09 6.48 -1.71
N ARG A 249 8.33 6.39 -0.63
CA ARG A 249 7.04 7.07 -0.48
C ARG A 249 7.16 8.58 -0.54
N ARG A 250 6.10 9.20 -1.07
CA ARG A 250 6.01 10.66 -1.24
C ARG A 250 5.68 11.40 0.06
N SER A 251 5.19 10.71 1.08
CA SER A 251 4.74 11.31 2.34
C SER A 251 5.25 10.53 3.55
N ALA A 252 5.69 11.24 4.59
CA ALA A 252 6.09 10.61 5.85
C ALA A 252 4.92 9.92 6.59
N LYS A 253 3.68 10.31 6.29
CA LYS A 253 2.47 9.80 6.96
C LYS A 253 1.64 8.87 6.08
N HIS A 254 1.65 9.11 4.76
CA HIS A 254 0.82 8.38 3.81
C HIS A 254 1.62 7.38 2.98
N ILE A 255 0.97 6.29 2.59
CA ILE A 255 1.42 5.36 1.56
C ILE A 255 0.28 5.26 0.54
N TYR A 256 0.45 5.92 -0.61
CA TYR A 256 -0.53 5.99 -1.69
C TYR A 256 -0.44 4.77 -2.62
N PRO A 257 -1.48 4.51 -3.44
CA PRO A 257 -1.43 3.42 -4.43
C PRO A 257 -0.15 3.38 -5.25
N ASP A 258 0.31 4.53 -5.76
CA ASP A 258 1.52 4.56 -6.58
C ASP A 258 2.80 4.27 -5.80
N ASP A 259 2.84 4.55 -4.49
CA ASP A 259 3.98 4.16 -3.67
C ASP A 259 4.07 2.62 -3.59
N TRP A 260 2.92 1.94 -3.54
CA TRP A 260 2.85 0.48 -3.54
C TRP A 260 3.11 -0.16 -4.91
N LYS A 261 2.67 0.48 -6.00
CA LYS A 261 2.74 -0.08 -7.36
C LYS A 261 4.14 -0.56 -7.75
N CYS A 262 5.18 0.13 -7.31
CA CYS A 262 6.55 -0.19 -7.66
C CYS A 262 7.24 -1.13 -6.66
N LEU A 263 6.55 -1.61 -5.61
CA LEU A 263 7.11 -2.57 -4.66
C LEU A 263 7.54 -3.83 -5.43
N PRO A 264 8.83 -4.18 -5.45
CA PRO A 264 9.29 -5.38 -6.14
C PRO A 264 8.84 -6.61 -5.36
N ILE A 265 8.37 -7.62 -6.09
CA ILE A 265 7.94 -8.92 -5.59
C ILE A 265 8.79 -9.98 -6.28
N VAL A 266 9.41 -10.85 -5.50
CA VAL A 266 10.19 -11.99 -6.03
C VAL A 266 9.23 -13.02 -6.63
N SER A 267 9.47 -13.40 -7.87
CA SER A 267 8.69 -14.42 -8.59
C SER A 267 9.27 -15.80 -8.30
N ILE A 268 8.74 -16.48 -7.29
CA ILE A 268 9.06 -17.87 -6.92
C ILE A 268 7.90 -18.81 -7.23
N THR A 269 8.16 -20.12 -7.31
CA THR A 269 7.12 -21.11 -7.61
C THR A 269 6.04 -21.14 -6.53
N MET A 270 4.82 -21.54 -6.89
CA MET A 270 3.71 -21.68 -5.93
C MET A 270 4.09 -22.59 -4.75
N LYS A 271 4.85 -23.66 -5.01
CA LYS A 271 5.37 -24.57 -3.98
C LYS A 271 6.27 -23.86 -2.98
N GLU A 272 7.14 -22.95 -3.42
CA GLU A 272 8.00 -22.16 -2.53
C GLU A 272 7.19 -21.09 -1.76
N GLN A 273 6.17 -20.49 -2.38
CA GLN A 273 5.30 -19.51 -1.72
C GLN A 273 4.56 -20.11 -0.51
N ILE A 274 4.15 -21.39 -0.59
CA ILE A 274 3.39 -22.10 0.46
C ILE A 274 4.07 -22.02 1.83
N GLU A 275 5.39 -21.99 1.89
CA GLU A 275 6.13 -21.89 3.16
C GLU A 275 5.84 -20.58 3.91
N LEU A 276 5.78 -19.45 3.19
CA LEU A 276 5.37 -18.17 3.78
C LEU A 276 3.86 -18.10 4.01
N VAL A 277 3.07 -18.71 3.12
CA VAL A 277 1.60 -18.78 3.27
C VAL A 277 1.21 -19.48 4.58
N ARG A 278 1.85 -20.60 4.93
CA ARG A 278 1.60 -21.33 6.18
C ARG A 278 1.88 -20.49 7.43
N LEU A 279 2.94 -19.68 7.42
CA LEU A 279 3.24 -18.75 8.51
C LEU A 279 2.15 -17.69 8.64
N VAL A 280 1.70 -17.13 7.50
CA VAL A 280 0.60 -16.17 7.47
C VAL A 280 -0.69 -16.80 7.99
N ASP A 281 -1.05 -18.00 7.55
CA ASP A 281 -2.24 -18.71 8.03
C ASP A 281 -2.21 -18.95 9.53
N THR A 282 -1.05 -19.30 10.08
CA THR A 282 -0.85 -19.45 11.52
C THR A 282 -1.08 -18.13 12.25
N ILE A 283 -0.57 -17.01 11.73
CA ILE A 283 -0.80 -15.67 12.30
C ILE A 283 -2.29 -15.31 12.25
N LEU A 284 -2.94 -15.46 11.08
CA LEU A 284 -4.36 -15.15 10.90
C LEU A 284 -5.23 -15.99 11.84
N THR A 285 -4.92 -17.29 11.99
CA THR A 285 -5.63 -18.20 12.90
C THR A 285 -5.51 -17.75 14.36
N LYS A 286 -4.31 -17.31 14.80
CA LYS A 286 -4.13 -16.74 16.15
C LYS A 286 -5.00 -15.51 16.37
N PHE A 287 -5.14 -14.63 15.38
CA PHE A 287 -6.04 -13.48 15.48
C PHE A 287 -7.53 -13.85 15.45
N GLN A 288 -7.92 -14.90 14.73
CA GLN A 288 -9.30 -15.37 14.69
C GLN A 288 -9.74 -16.04 15.99
N GLN A 289 -8.85 -16.83 16.60
CA GLN A 289 -9.16 -17.63 17.80
C GLN A 289 -9.03 -16.84 19.11
N ASN A 290 -8.45 -15.64 19.08
CA ASN A 290 -8.17 -14.86 20.27
C ASN A 290 -8.84 -13.49 20.18
N LYS A 291 -9.32 -12.99 21.33
CA LYS A 291 -9.84 -11.63 21.43
C LYS A 291 -8.71 -10.62 21.18
N TYR A 292 -9.02 -9.55 20.44
CA TYR A 292 -8.11 -8.43 20.26
C TYR A 292 -8.34 -7.36 21.36
N PRO A 293 -7.28 -6.73 21.92
CA PRO A 293 -5.86 -6.99 21.67
C PRO A 293 -5.42 -8.37 22.20
N LEU A 294 -4.47 -8.99 21.50
CA LEU A 294 -3.92 -10.29 21.87
C LEU A 294 -3.31 -10.25 23.28
N THR A 295 -3.41 -11.35 24.00
CA THR A 295 -2.68 -11.54 25.27
C THR A 295 -1.17 -11.52 25.02
N LEU A 296 -0.38 -11.21 26.04
CA LEU A 296 1.08 -11.09 25.93
C LEU A 296 1.73 -12.35 25.32
N ASN A 297 1.30 -13.54 25.74
CA ASN A 297 1.84 -14.80 25.23
C ASN A 297 1.57 -14.97 23.73
N ILE A 298 0.32 -14.79 23.29
CA ILE A 298 -0.05 -14.92 21.87
C ILE A 298 0.61 -13.83 21.03
N ALA A 299 0.74 -12.60 21.55
CA ALA A 299 1.46 -11.53 20.89
C ALA A 299 2.95 -11.86 20.68
N GLN A 300 3.60 -12.49 21.66
CA GLN A 300 4.99 -12.95 21.53
C GLN A 300 5.14 -14.08 20.49
N GLU A 301 4.19 -15.02 20.45
CA GLU A 301 4.17 -16.06 19.41
C GLU A 301 4.00 -15.46 18.01
N VAL A 302 3.07 -14.51 17.83
CA VAL A 302 2.89 -13.78 16.58
C VAL A 302 4.16 -13.02 16.20
N ALA A 303 4.84 -12.39 17.16
CA ALA A 303 6.10 -11.69 16.91
C ALA A 303 7.22 -12.64 16.44
N LYS A 304 7.30 -13.87 16.99
CA LYS A 304 8.24 -14.90 16.51
C LYS A 304 7.95 -15.30 15.06
N LEU A 305 6.67 -15.51 14.72
CA LEU A 305 6.26 -15.82 13.35
C LEU A 305 6.55 -14.67 12.38
N GLN A 306 6.33 -13.42 12.80
CA GLN A 306 6.68 -12.24 12.00
C GLN A 306 8.18 -12.14 11.75
N LYS A 307 9.01 -12.41 12.77
CA LYS A 307 10.46 -12.44 12.61
C LYS A 307 10.91 -13.52 11.62
N GLU A 308 10.28 -14.70 11.66
CA GLU A 308 10.54 -15.76 10.69
C GLU A 308 10.15 -15.35 9.27
N ILE A 309 8.99 -14.70 9.09
CA ILE A 309 8.60 -14.10 7.80
C ILE A 309 9.67 -13.09 7.36
N ASP A 310 10.11 -12.19 8.23
CA ASP A 310 11.12 -11.17 7.90
C ASP A 310 12.44 -11.80 7.44
N ASN A 311 12.91 -12.86 8.11
CA ASN A 311 14.12 -13.59 7.74
C ASN A 311 13.98 -14.26 6.37
N ARG A 312 12.87 -14.96 6.12
CA ARG A 312 12.63 -15.65 4.85
C ARG A 312 12.45 -14.67 3.70
N VAL A 313 11.75 -13.56 3.94
CA VAL A 313 11.60 -12.49 2.96
C VAL A 313 12.96 -11.86 2.67
N ALA A 314 13.78 -11.51 3.67
CA ALA A 314 15.12 -10.98 3.46
C ALA A 314 15.98 -11.91 2.59
N ALA A 315 15.96 -13.22 2.86
CA ALA A 315 16.66 -14.22 2.07
C ALA A 315 16.23 -14.24 0.58
N LEU A 316 14.95 -14.04 0.28
CA LEU A 316 14.46 -13.95 -1.11
C LEU A 316 15.05 -12.74 -1.86
N TYR A 317 15.30 -11.64 -1.16
CA TYR A 317 15.87 -10.40 -1.73
C TYR A 317 17.41 -10.33 -1.60
N GLY A 318 18.05 -11.34 -1.00
CA GLY A 318 19.50 -11.38 -0.79
C GLY A 318 20.00 -10.32 0.20
N LEU A 319 19.23 -10.10 1.28
CA LEU A 319 19.51 -9.11 2.34
C LEU A 319 19.96 -9.73 3.65
#